data_AF-A0A1S2R0U3-F1
#
_entry.id   AF-A0A1S2R0U3-F1
#
_cell.length_a   1.000
_cell.length_b   1.000
_cell.length_c   1.000
_cell.angle_alpha   90.00
_cell.angle_beta   90.00
_cell.angle_gamma   90.00
#
_symmetry.space_group_name_H-M   'P 1'
#
loop_
_entity.id
_entity.type
_entity.pdbx_description
1 polymer ?
#
loop_
_entity_poly.entity_id
_entity_poly.type
_entity_poly.pdbx_seq_one_letter_code
_entity_poly.pdbx_strand_id
1 'polypeptide(L)'
;MALGNPYQAYQQNSVTTASPGDLTLMLYNGCLKFITLAKKAIEENNIQEKNTNLIKAQNIIQELMVTLNMDVEVSKDLMSLYDYLNRRLIEANLKSDLAILQEVEGFVTDFRNTWKEVVQLNRQKQFSQNGQA
;
A
#
# COMPACT_ATOMS: atom_id res chain seq x y z
N MET A 1 -0.70 -35.46 7.57
CA MET A 1 -0.77 -34.40 6.53
C MET A 1 -1.53 -33.24 7.12
N ALA A 2 -0.86 -32.12 7.37
CA ALA A 2 -1.53 -30.93 7.92
C ALA A 2 -2.53 -30.42 6.86
N LEU A 3 -3.81 -30.34 7.24
CA LEU A 3 -4.83 -29.65 6.47
C LEU A 3 -4.39 -28.19 6.38
N GLY A 4 -3.82 -27.81 5.22
CA GLY A 4 -3.40 -26.44 4.95
C GLY A 4 -4.56 -25.50 5.21
N ASN A 5 -4.34 -24.46 6.02
CA ASN A 5 -5.38 -23.54 6.46
C ASN A 5 -6.10 -22.97 5.22
N PRO A 6 -7.39 -23.28 5.00
CA PRO A 6 -8.09 -22.89 3.77
C PRO A 6 -8.07 -21.38 3.56
N TYR A 7 -8.03 -20.59 4.64
CA TYR A 7 -7.88 -19.13 4.57
C TYR A 7 -6.56 -18.68 3.94
N GLN A 8 -5.46 -19.38 4.23
CA GLN A 8 -4.15 -19.09 3.62
C GLN A 8 -4.18 -19.40 2.11
N ALA A 9 -4.84 -20.49 1.71
CA ALA A 9 -5.03 -20.81 0.30
C ALA A 9 -5.86 -19.74 -0.43
N TYR A 10 -6.92 -19.21 0.19
CA TYR A 10 -7.70 -18.11 -0.39
C TYR A 10 -6.90 -16.81 -0.54
N GLN A 11 -6.12 -16.43 0.48
CA GLN A 11 -5.26 -15.24 0.39
C GLN A 11 -4.21 -15.39 -0.71
N GLN A 12 -3.58 -16.56 -0.80
CA GLN A 12 -2.57 -16.83 -1.82
C GLN A 12 -3.17 -16.81 -3.23
N ASN A 13 -4.33 -17.43 -3.43
CA ASN A 13 -5.06 -17.40 -4.70
C ASN A 13 -5.47 -15.98 -5.10
N SER A 14 -5.85 -15.14 -4.13
CA SER A 14 -6.20 -13.74 -4.39
C SER A 14 -5.01 -12.94 -4.91
N VAL A 15 -3.78 -13.25 -4.46
CA VAL A 15 -2.55 -12.61 -4.94
C VAL A 15 -2.13 -13.17 -6.31
N THR A 16 -2.16 -14.50 -6.48
CA THR A 16 -1.66 -15.14 -7.72
C THR A 16 -2.53 -14.89 -8.94
N THR A 17 -3.80 -14.52 -8.74
CA THR A 17 -4.76 -14.22 -9.83
C THR A 17 -5.00 -12.73 -10.03
N ALA A 18 -4.42 -11.87 -9.18
CA ALA A 18 -4.58 -10.43 -9.27
C ALA A 18 -3.86 -9.85 -10.49
N SER A 19 -4.47 -8.85 -11.14
CA SER A 19 -3.79 -8.07 -12.15
C SER A 19 -2.69 -7.20 -11.52
N PRO A 20 -1.67 -6.74 -12.29
CA PRO A 20 -0.64 -5.85 -11.76
C PRO A 20 -1.20 -4.57 -11.11
N GLY A 21 -2.28 -4.02 -11.67
CA GLY A 21 -2.99 -2.87 -11.09
C GLY A 21 -3.65 -3.21 -9.76
N ASP A 22 -4.22 -4.41 -9.63
CA ASP A 22 -4.83 -4.88 -8.39
C ASP A 22 -3.79 -5.16 -7.29
N LEU A 23 -2.63 -5.70 -7.65
CA LEU A 23 -1.51 -5.90 -6.71
C LEU A 23 -1.04 -4.57 -6.10
N THR A 24 -0.92 -3.52 -6.93
CA THR A 24 -0.59 -2.17 -6.44
C THR A 24 -1.68 -1.64 -5.51
N LEU A 25 -2.95 -1.86 -5.84
CA LEU A 25 -4.06 -1.47 -4.96
C LEU A 25 -4.03 -2.25 -3.63
N MET A 26 -3.66 -3.52 -3.64
CA MET A 26 -3.48 -4.34 -2.44
C MET A 26 -2.34 -3.81 -1.57
N LEU A 27 -1.22 -3.36 -2.16
CA LEU A 27 -0.13 -2.72 -1.42
C LEU A 27 -0.63 -1.48 -0.69
N TYR A 28 -1.33 -0.56 -1.36
CA TYR A 28 -1.89 0.62 -0.69
C TYR A 28 -2.85 0.26 0.46
N ASN A 29 -3.76 -0.70 0.25
CA ASN A 29 -4.67 -1.16 1.31
C ASN A 29 -3.89 -1.78 2.48
N GLY A 30 -2.82 -2.52 2.20
CA GLY A 30 -1.92 -3.09 3.21
C GLY A 30 -1.21 -2.00 4.01
N CYS A 31 -0.70 -0.96 3.34
CA CYS A 31 -0.05 0.17 3.98
C CYS A 31 -1.01 0.89 4.95
N LEU A 32 -2.22 1.22 4.50
CA LEU A 32 -3.25 1.84 5.34
C LEU A 32 -3.59 0.98 6.55
N LYS A 33 -3.80 -0.34 6.36
CA LYS A 33 -4.05 -1.27 7.46
C LYS A 33 -2.94 -1.22 8.51
N PHE A 34 -1.67 -1.24 8.10
CA PHE A 34 -0.55 -1.19 9.04
C PHE A 34 -0.41 0.16 9.73
N ILE A 35 -0.73 1.27 9.05
CA ILE A 35 -0.78 2.59 9.68
C ILE A 35 -1.88 2.63 10.76
N THR A 36 -3.09 2.13 10.47
CA THR A 36 -4.18 2.07 11.46
C THR A 36 -3.78 1.24 12.68
N LEU A 37 -3.17 0.07 12.47
CA LEU A 37 -2.69 -0.79 13.57
C LEU A 37 -1.59 -0.10 14.38
N ALA A 38 -0.67 0.61 13.74
CA ALA A 38 0.37 1.38 14.41
C ALA A 38 -0.19 2.51 15.27
N LYS A 39 -1.20 3.25 14.78
CA LYS A 39 -1.89 4.30 15.55
C LYS A 39 -2.52 3.73 16.82
N LYS A 40 -3.27 2.63 16.70
CA LYS A 40 -3.85 1.93 17.84
C LYS A 40 -2.78 1.48 18.85
N ALA A 41 -1.68 0.91 18.36
CA ALA A 41 -0.58 0.47 19.23
C ALA A 41 0.09 1.65 19.98
N ILE A 42 0.16 2.85 19.38
CA ILE A 42 0.64 4.07 20.06
C ILE A 42 -0.33 4.45 21.19
N GLU A 43 -1.64 4.47 20.94
CA GLU A 43 -2.67 4.78 21.93
C GLU A 43 -2.63 3.80 23.13
N GLU A 44 -2.35 2.52 22.86
CA GLU A 44 -2.21 1.46 23.86
C GLU A 44 -0.81 1.41 24.52
N ASN A 45 0.11 2.31 24.15
CA ASN A 45 1.52 2.32 24.59
C ASN A 45 2.29 1.03 24.25
N ASN A 46 1.85 0.27 23.24
CA ASN A 46 2.50 -0.94 22.76
C ASN A 46 3.59 -0.62 21.73
N ILE A 47 4.80 -0.34 22.21
CA ILE A 47 5.94 0.08 21.39
C ILE A 47 6.36 -1.00 20.37
N GLN A 48 6.31 -2.28 20.76
CA GLN A 48 6.74 -3.38 19.90
C GLN A 48 5.77 -3.56 18.72
N GLU A 49 4.46 -3.52 18.99
CA GLU A 49 3.45 -3.65 17.94
C GLU A 49 3.42 -2.44 17.02
N LYS A 50 3.58 -1.23 17.57
CA LYS A 50 3.80 -0.02 16.77
C LYS A 50 4.97 -0.22 15.80
N ASN A 51 6.14 -0.57 16.32
CA ASN A 51 7.34 -0.72 15.51
C ASN A 51 7.16 -1.77 14.40
N THR A 52 6.58 -2.92 14.75
CA THR A 52 6.30 -4.01 13.81
C THR A 52 5.41 -3.55 12.66
N ASN A 53 4.33 -2.83 12.96
CA ASN A 53 3.40 -2.37 11.94
C ASN A 53 4.00 -1.24 11.09
N LEU A 54 4.77 -0.31 11.69
CA LEU A 54 5.42 0.76 10.93
C LEU A 54 6.52 0.25 10.00
N ILE A 55 7.29 -0.77 10.39
CA ILE A 55 8.25 -1.42 9.48
C ILE A 55 7.52 -2.07 8.30
N LYS A 56 6.37 -2.72 8.52
CA LYS A 56 5.59 -3.30 7.42
C LYS A 56 5.04 -2.23 6.47
N ALA A 57 4.57 -1.09 6.99
CA ALA A 57 4.16 0.04 6.16
C ALA A 57 5.34 0.60 5.34
N GLN A 58 6.51 0.77 5.94
CA GLN A 58 7.74 1.22 5.27
C GLN A 58 8.16 0.26 4.15
N ASN A 59 8.16 -1.05 4.41
CA ASN A 59 8.49 -2.06 3.40
C ASN A 59 7.55 -2.00 2.19
N ILE A 60 6.27 -1.72 2.39
CA ILE A 60 5.33 -1.54 1.28
C ILE A 60 5.68 -0.29 0.46
N ILE A 61 5.97 0.84 1.11
CA ILE A 61 6.36 2.06 0.39
C ILE A 61 7.66 1.83 -0.39
N GLN A 62 8.63 1.13 0.19
CA GLN A 62 9.87 0.76 -0.50
C GLN A 62 9.63 -0.16 -1.70
N GLU A 63 8.73 -1.14 -1.59
CA GLU A 63 8.34 -1.99 -2.71
C GLU A 63 7.73 -1.15 -3.86
N LEU A 64 6.86 -0.20 -3.54
CA LEU A 64 6.29 0.74 -4.52
C LEU A 64 7.37 1.61 -5.19
N MET A 65 8.43 1.99 -4.46
CA MET A 65 9.57 2.72 -5.02
C MET A 65 10.39 1.85 -5.98
N VAL A 66 10.74 0.62 -5.58
CA VAL A 66 11.61 -0.28 -6.36
C VAL A 66 10.91 -0.79 -7.62
N THR A 67 9.58 -0.93 -7.59
CA THR A 67 8.78 -1.41 -8.72
C THR A 67 8.31 -0.31 -9.67
N LEU A 68 8.63 0.95 -9.38
CA LEU A 68 8.20 2.09 -10.18
C LEU A 68 8.95 2.15 -11.52
N ASN A 69 8.21 2.23 -12.63
CA ASN A 69 8.81 2.38 -13.96
C ASN A 69 9.31 3.82 -14.17
N MET A 70 10.62 4.03 -14.11
CA MET A 70 11.25 5.35 -14.22
C MET A 70 11.26 5.95 -15.64
N ASP A 71 10.84 5.19 -16.66
CA ASP A 71 10.70 5.72 -18.04
C ASP A 71 9.44 6.58 -18.23
N VAL A 72 8.53 6.57 -17.25
CA VAL A 72 7.30 7.39 -17.27
C VAL A 72 7.55 8.72 -16.58
N GLU A 73 7.10 9.82 -17.19
CA GLU A 73 7.34 11.19 -16.71
C GLU A 73 6.91 11.40 -15.25
N VAL A 74 5.72 10.91 -14.86
CA VAL A 74 5.16 11.05 -13.50
C VAL A 74 5.95 10.29 -12.42
N SER A 75 6.80 9.33 -12.81
CA SER A 75 7.49 8.46 -11.86
C SER A 75 8.50 9.22 -10.99
N LYS A 76 9.08 10.31 -11.48
CA LYS A 76 10.00 11.13 -10.67
C LYS A 76 9.29 11.82 -9.51
N ASP A 77 8.07 12.30 -9.76
CA ASP A 77 7.25 12.95 -8.73
C ASP A 77 6.74 11.92 -7.72
N LEU A 78 6.28 10.76 -8.21
CA LEU A 78 5.87 9.65 -7.35
C LEU A 78 7.01 9.12 -6.48
N MET A 79 8.21 8.97 -7.04
CA MET A 79 9.41 8.56 -6.28
C MET A 79 9.69 9.55 -5.14
N SER A 80 9.62 10.86 -5.43
CA SER A 80 9.84 11.91 -4.42
C SER A 80 8.79 11.87 -3.31
N LEU A 81 7.53 11.62 -3.67
CA LEU A 81 6.44 11.47 -2.70
C LEU A 81 6.62 10.20 -1.85
N TYR A 82 6.97 9.07 -2.44
CA TYR A 82 7.22 7.84 -1.68
C TYR A 82 8.44 7.95 -0.76
N ASP A 83 9.53 8.60 -1.18
CA ASP A 83 10.68 8.89 -0.30
C ASP A 83 10.23 9.71 0.92
N TYR A 84 9.45 10.76 0.69
CA TYR A 84 8.88 11.57 1.77
C TYR A 84 8.05 10.73 2.73
N LEU A 85 7.09 9.93 2.23
CA LEU A 85 6.24 9.09 3.07
C LEU A 85 7.06 8.07 3.87
N ASN A 86 8.07 7.44 3.27
CA ASN A 86 8.95 6.50 3.95
C ASN A 86 9.70 7.18 5.12
N ARG A 87 10.25 8.37 4.87
CA ARG A 87 10.93 9.16 5.92
C ARG A 87 9.99 9.56 7.05
N ARG A 88 8.75 9.97 6.73
CA ARG A 88 7.73 10.32 7.74
C ARG A 88 7.32 9.11 8.57
N LEU A 89 7.18 7.93 7.96
CA LEU A 89 6.90 6.69 8.70
C LEU A 89 8.04 6.31 9.67
N ILE A 90 9.30 6.55 9.28
CA ILE A 90 10.46 6.35 10.17
C ILE A 90 10.40 7.33 11.34
N GLU A 91 10.14 8.61 11.07
CA GLU A 91 10.03 9.64 12.10
C GLU A 91 8.89 9.36 13.09
N ALA A 92 7.72 8.96 12.58
CA ALA A 92 6.58 8.54 13.40
C ALA A 92 6.93 7.36 14.31
N ASN A 93 7.75 6.41 13.82
CA ASN A 93 8.19 5.27 14.60
C ASN A 93 9.09 5.69 15.76
N LEU A 94 10.04 6.61 15.50
CA LEU A 94 10.96 7.11 16.50
C LEU A 94 10.26 7.96 17.57
N LYS A 95 9.35 8.84 17.14
CA LYS A 95 8.69 9.82 18.03
C LYS A 95 7.36 9.34 18.61
N SER A 96 6.81 8.24 18.12
CA SER A 96 5.43 7.79 18.43
C SER A 96 4.39 8.87 18.17
N ASP A 97 4.55 9.60 17.06
CA ASP A 97 3.73 10.77 16.74
C ASP A 97 2.53 10.39 15.85
N LEU A 98 1.32 10.52 16.42
CA LEU A 98 0.06 10.23 15.74
C LEU A 98 -0.26 11.22 14.62
N ALA A 99 0.16 12.48 14.73
CA ALA A 99 -0.11 13.49 13.71
C ALA A 99 0.63 13.16 12.41
N ILE A 100 1.87 12.68 12.52
CA ILE A 100 2.64 12.19 11.36
C ILE A 100 1.92 11.02 10.69
N LEU A 101 1.35 10.09 11.47
CA LEU A 101 0.63 8.96 10.90
C LEU A 101 -0.69 9.35 10.24
N GLN A 102 -1.40 10.34 10.77
CA GLN A 102 -2.60 10.90 10.14
C GLN A 102 -2.28 11.56 8.80
N GLU A 103 -1.17 12.30 8.73
CA GLU A 103 -0.69 12.92 7.49
C GLU A 103 -0.38 11.85 6.43
N VAL A 104 0.44 10.85 6.78
CA VAL A 104 0.81 9.77 5.86
C VAL A 104 -0.43 8.96 5.43
N GLU A 105 -1.34 8.67 6.35
CA GLU A 105 -2.61 8.00 6.06
C GLU A 105 -3.44 8.77 5.02
N GLY A 106 -3.47 10.11 5.11
CA GLY A 106 -4.12 10.96 4.12
C GLY A 106 -3.54 10.78 2.72
N PHE A 107 -2.22 10.96 2.58
CA PHE A 107 -1.54 10.79 1.28
C PHE A 107 -1.73 9.39 0.68
N VAL A 108 -1.56 8.34 1.49
CA VAL A 108 -1.72 6.96 1.01
C VAL A 108 -3.18 6.69 0.61
N THR A 109 -4.15 7.29 1.31
CA THR A 109 -5.58 7.20 0.95
C THR A 109 -5.86 7.83 -0.41
N ASP A 110 -5.31 9.01 -0.66
CA ASP A 110 -5.47 9.72 -1.93
C ASP A 110 -4.84 8.93 -3.10
N PHE A 111 -3.62 8.40 -2.90
CA PHE A 111 -2.97 7.53 -3.90
C PHE A 111 -3.78 6.27 -4.18
N ARG A 112 -4.29 5.63 -3.13
CA ARG A 112 -5.13 4.44 -3.22
C ARG A 112 -6.39 4.72 -4.03
N ASN A 113 -7.07 5.84 -3.77
CA ASN A 113 -8.30 6.22 -4.45
C ASN A 113 -8.04 6.54 -5.92
N THR A 114 -7.02 7.36 -6.19
CA THR A 114 -6.58 7.69 -7.56
C THR A 114 -6.25 6.42 -8.34
N TRP A 115 -5.52 5.49 -7.73
CA TRP A 115 -5.14 4.23 -8.39
C TRP A 115 -6.35 3.32 -8.65
N LYS A 116 -7.31 3.28 -7.72
CA LYS A 116 -8.56 2.55 -7.91
C LYS A 116 -9.31 3.04 -9.15
N GLU A 117 -9.38 4.35 -9.35
CA GLU A 117 -9.99 4.94 -10.54
C GLU A 117 -9.24 4.56 -11.83
N VAL A 118 -7.91 4.63 -11.81
CA VAL A 118 -7.07 4.19 -12.95
C VAL A 118 -7.32 2.73 -13.32
N VAL A 119 -7.39 1.83 -12.34
CA VAL A 119 -7.69 0.41 -12.57
C VAL A 119 -9.08 0.24 -13.20
N GLN A 120 -10.09 0.97 -12.72
CA GLN A 120 -11.45 0.92 -13.27
C GLN A 120 -11.50 1.42 -14.73
N LEU A 121 -10.84 2.56 -15.01
CA LEU A 121 -10.76 3.12 -16.36
C LEU A 121 -10.04 2.18 -17.34
N ASN A 122 -8.95 1.56 -16.91
CA ASN A 122 -8.22 0.60 -17.75
C ASN A 122 -9.05 -0.64 -18.08
N ARG A 123 -9.80 -1.17 -17.10
CA ARG A 123 -10.73 -2.29 -17.36
C ARG A 123 -11.80 -1.89 -18.38
N GLN A 124 -12.43 -0.72 -18.22
CA GLN A 124 -13.46 -0.24 -19.15
C GLN A 124 -12.94 -0.07 -20.58
N LYS A 125 -11.71 0.47 -20.74
CA LYS A 125 -11.05 0.58 -22.04
C LYS A 125 -10.80 -0.77 -22.70
N GLN A 126 -10.33 -1.76 -21.93
CA GLN A 126 -10.08 -3.13 -22.43
C GLN A 126 -11.38 -3.81 -22.89
N PHE A 127 -12.48 -3.69 -22.13
CA PHE A 127 -13.77 -4.25 -22.53
C PHE A 127 -14.35 -3.58 -23.78
N SER A 128 -14.17 -2.26 -23.92
CA SER A 128 -14.67 -1.52 -25.08
C SER A 128 -13.90 -1.86 -26.37
N GLN A 129 -12.60 -2.14 -26.27
CA GLN A 129 -11.78 -2.56 -27.42
C GLN A 129 -12.08 -3.99 -27.87
N ASN A 130 -12.35 -4.90 -26.92
CA ASN A 130 -12.65 -6.31 -27.25
C ASN A 130 -14.08 -6.53 -27.79
N GLY A 131 -14.99 -5.57 -27.62
CA GLY A 131 -16.35 -5.63 -28.17
C GLY A 131 -16.52 -5.07 -29.59
N GLN A 132 -15.44 -4.54 -30.19
CA GLN A 132 -15.41 -4.00 -31.56
C GLN A 132 -14.68 -4.91 -32.56
N ALA A 133 -14.31 -6.13 -32.14
CA ALA A 133 -13.66 -7.15 -32.96
C ALA A 133 -14.62 -8.29 -33.34
#